data_AF-A0A653PEA1-F1
#
_entry.id   AF-A0A653PEA1-F1
#
_cell.length_a   1.000
_cell.length_b   1.000
_cell.length_c   1.000
_cell.angle_alpha   90.00
_cell.angle_beta   90.00
_cell.angle_gamma   90.00
#
_symmetry.space_group_name_H-M   'P 1'
#
loop_
_entity.id
_entity.type
_entity.pdbx_description
1 polymer ?
#
loop_
_entity_poly.entity_id
_entity_poly.type
_entity_poly.pdbx_seq_one_letter_code
_entity_poly.pdbx_strand_id
1 'polypeptide(L)'
;MTTRTATIAAARPRPRSQSIAIIALSLLLTLFLAFYTYLTGQISNGAAQLMDGAGQAAAGASQLKDGSGQLATGAGAASKGAVQVKDGSVKVKDGSAELNTGAAALQAGAGKIFSGVRDQLAPGVDKLHAGTTKLQNDVLNKLVPGVYQVDDGARKLQAGAVALSAALTPTAAGNAPNNLADGAGQLAAGTGRLAAGAGQLDAGATSLSAGTAALKNGTAQLKGYPGAGNDPAKGDGLAALSQGLDQLEAAANGPQGLVPLAVIKDQIAKLADGGRRAYAGAGQLDAGAAKLNDGAGQLKAGTGSLTTGAAQLDEGAGRLKAGFATLAGKLNATDPQNPGVVLGTSMLAEGTAKIRVGMDGVPGNPDSPGLIYAANNLQDGTTKLSAGINGGEDPANPGLLAGTEALSDGTVALSRGTGQLQAGSAQLADGTGQLADGNGKLDDGSVKLADGAGKLADGNAKIAAGTQELHSKVAAVSPSSWLDNPAVALVVVALLVAAAVGAYLVLRRRSLRPEAAA
;
A
#
# COMPACT_ATOMS: atom_id res chain seq x y z
N MET A 1 -140.33 83.37 45.73
CA MET A 1 -140.44 84.07 44.43
C MET A 1 -139.77 83.17 43.39
N THR A 2 -140.42 82.52 42.43
CA THR A 2 -141.80 82.61 41.94
C THR A 2 -142.16 81.23 41.35
N THR A 3 -143.37 80.80 41.64
CA THR A 3 -144.08 79.57 41.29
C THR A 3 -144.17 79.29 39.78
N ARG A 4 -144.04 78.02 39.38
CA ARG A 4 -144.90 77.44 38.33
C ARG A 4 -145.03 75.91 38.49
N THR A 5 -146.16 75.55 39.07
CA THR A 5 -146.76 74.21 39.11
C THR A 5 -147.38 73.90 37.75
N ALA A 6 -147.11 72.73 37.19
CA ALA A 6 -147.92 72.11 36.14
C ALA A 6 -148.04 70.62 36.43
N THR A 7 -149.29 70.24 36.68
CA THR A 7 -149.81 68.94 37.08
C THR A 7 -150.20 68.09 35.85
N ILE A 8 -150.27 66.77 36.07
CA ILE A 8 -150.97 65.71 35.29
C ILE A 8 -150.19 65.05 34.14
N ALA A 9 -149.78 63.80 34.35
CA ALA A 9 -150.35 62.64 33.64
C ALA A 9 -149.74 61.33 34.18
N ALA A 10 -150.56 60.56 34.92
CA ALA A 10 -150.27 59.17 35.24
C ALA A 10 -150.27 58.34 33.95
N ALA A 11 -149.10 57.82 33.56
CA ALA A 11 -148.95 56.90 32.42
C ALA A 11 -148.30 55.59 32.90
N ARG A 12 -149.17 54.57 32.97
CA ARG A 12 -149.02 53.11 32.99
C ARG A 12 -147.64 52.46 33.29
N PRO A 13 -147.63 51.32 34.01
CA PRO A 13 -146.44 50.50 34.17
C PRO A 13 -145.89 50.09 32.80
N ARG A 14 -144.61 50.38 32.58
CA ARG A 14 -143.84 49.88 31.43
C ARG A 14 -143.86 48.34 31.48
N PRO A 15 -144.17 47.62 30.39
CA PRO A 15 -144.05 46.17 30.40
C PRO A 15 -142.58 45.79 30.55
N ARG A 16 -142.25 44.93 31.54
CA ARG A 16 -140.89 44.47 31.86
C ARG A 16 -140.11 43.95 30.63
N SER A 17 -140.81 43.50 29.58
CA SER A 17 -140.22 42.94 28.36
C SER A 17 -139.35 43.92 27.55
N GLN A 18 -139.62 45.24 27.57
CA GLN A 18 -138.91 46.20 26.71
C GLN A 18 -137.57 46.68 27.30
N SER A 19 -137.50 46.88 28.62
CA SER A 19 -136.24 47.17 29.32
C SER A 19 -135.33 45.94 29.38
N ILE A 20 -135.91 44.73 29.48
CA ILE A 20 -135.16 43.47 29.38
C ILE A 20 -134.53 43.31 27.99
N ALA A 21 -135.22 43.66 26.91
CA ALA A 21 -134.67 43.57 25.55
C ALA A 21 -133.48 44.51 25.30
N ILE A 22 -133.53 45.76 25.79
CA ILE A 22 -132.42 46.72 25.67
C ILE A 22 -131.22 46.27 26.51
N ILE A 23 -131.45 45.86 27.77
CA ILE A 23 -130.39 45.34 28.65
C ILE A 23 -129.77 44.07 28.06
N ALA A 24 -130.58 43.15 27.53
CA ALA A 24 -130.10 41.93 26.88
C ALA A 24 -129.29 42.23 25.62
N LEU A 25 -129.72 43.18 24.78
CA LEU A 25 -128.97 43.59 23.59
C LEU A 25 -127.66 44.29 23.94
N SER A 26 -127.68 45.17 24.95
CA SER A 26 -126.47 45.83 25.47
C SER A 26 -125.49 44.82 26.06
N LEU A 27 -125.96 43.87 26.89
CA LEU A 27 -125.13 42.79 27.43
C LEU A 27 -124.58 41.87 26.34
N LEU A 28 -125.38 41.49 25.35
CA LEU A 28 -124.95 40.71 24.20
C LEU A 28 -123.85 41.45 23.44
N LEU A 29 -124.00 42.76 23.23
CA LEU A 29 -123.02 43.58 22.52
C LEU A 29 -121.75 43.77 23.32
N THR A 30 -121.84 43.96 24.64
CA THR A 30 -120.68 43.99 25.55
C THR A 30 -119.96 42.64 25.58
N LEU A 31 -120.70 41.53 25.62
CA LEU A 31 -120.14 40.18 25.61
C LEU A 31 -119.51 39.85 24.25
N PHE A 32 -120.13 40.28 23.15
CA PHE A 32 -119.57 40.17 21.81
C PHE A 32 -118.30 41.02 21.66
N LEU A 33 -118.28 42.24 22.20
CA LEU A 33 -117.10 43.10 22.20
C LEU A 33 -115.99 42.52 23.10
N ALA A 34 -116.32 41.95 24.25
CA ALA A 34 -115.40 41.24 25.14
C ALA A 34 -114.85 39.96 24.48
N PHE A 35 -115.69 39.20 23.78
CA PHE A 35 -115.27 38.03 23.01
C PHE A 35 -114.41 38.44 21.81
N TYR A 36 -114.78 39.49 21.09
CA TYR A 36 -114.03 39.99 19.95
C TYR A 36 -112.67 40.56 20.38
N THR A 37 -112.60 41.35 21.46
CA THR A 37 -111.32 41.79 22.06
C THR A 37 -110.47 40.61 22.49
N TYR A 38 -111.04 39.64 23.20
CA TYR A 38 -110.34 38.43 23.62
C TYR A 38 -109.80 37.64 22.42
N LEU A 39 -110.63 37.44 21.39
CA LEU A 39 -110.25 36.72 20.17
C LEU A 39 -109.16 37.47 19.39
N THR A 40 -109.28 38.79 19.22
CA THR A 40 -108.24 39.61 18.59
C THR A 40 -106.95 39.64 19.41
N GLY A 41 -107.06 39.63 20.74
CA GLY A 41 -105.92 39.56 21.65
C GLY A 41 -105.20 38.20 21.57
N GLN A 42 -105.94 37.09 21.54
CA GLN A 42 -105.38 35.76 21.35
C GLN A 42 -104.69 35.59 19.99
N ILE A 43 -105.32 36.08 18.91
CA ILE A 43 -104.73 36.04 17.56
C ILE A 43 -103.49 36.94 17.50
N SER A 44 -103.55 38.13 18.09
CA SER A 44 -102.43 39.07 18.13
C SER A 44 -101.24 38.49 18.91
N ASN A 45 -101.47 37.93 20.10
CA ASN A 45 -100.44 37.30 20.92
C ASN A 45 -99.87 36.03 20.26
N GLY A 46 -100.74 35.20 19.66
CA GLY A 46 -100.30 34.03 18.90
C GLY A 46 -99.47 34.41 17.67
N ALA A 47 -99.84 35.48 16.96
CA ALA A 47 -99.08 36.02 15.84
C ALA A 47 -97.73 36.60 16.29
N ALA A 48 -97.66 37.28 17.44
CA ALA A 48 -96.41 37.77 18.02
C ALA A 48 -95.49 36.62 18.43
N GLN A 49 -96.02 35.59 19.12
CA GLN A 49 -95.26 34.39 19.48
C GLN A 49 -94.75 33.64 18.25
N LEU A 50 -95.57 33.52 17.20
CA LEU A 50 -95.15 32.88 15.95
C LEU A 50 -94.11 33.72 15.20
N MET A 51 -94.23 35.05 15.21
CA MET A 51 -93.24 35.97 14.65
C MET A 51 -91.90 35.83 15.37
N ASP A 52 -91.89 35.84 16.70
CA ASP A 52 -90.68 35.68 17.50
C ASP A 52 -90.05 34.30 17.30
N GLY A 53 -90.86 33.24 17.31
CA GLY A 53 -90.41 31.87 17.04
C GLY A 53 -89.84 31.72 15.62
N ALA A 54 -90.50 32.32 14.61
CA ALA A 54 -89.99 32.35 13.24
C ALA A 54 -88.70 33.16 13.12
N GLY A 55 -88.58 34.28 13.85
CA GLY A 55 -87.35 35.08 13.93
C GLY A 55 -86.20 34.31 14.56
N GLN A 56 -86.43 33.61 15.67
CA GLN A 56 -85.44 32.75 16.32
C GLN A 56 -85.01 31.60 15.41
N ALA A 57 -85.97 30.94 14.74
CA ALA A 57 -85.68 29.85 13.82
C ALA A 57 -84.94 30.36 12.56
N ALA A 58 -85.24 31.56 12.08
CA ALA A 58 -84.48 32.21 11.01
C ALA A 58 -83.03 32.50 11.44
N ALA A 59 -82.83 33.06 12.65
CA ALA A 59 -81.51 33.32 13.20
C ALA A 59 -80.70 32.02 13.38
N GLY A 60 -81.33 30.95 13.89
CA GLY A 60 -80.70 29.63 13.99
C GLY A 60 -80.35 29.03 12.63
N ALA A 61 -81.20 29.21 11.63
CA ALA A 61 -80.93 28.78 10.26
C ALA A 61 -79.80 29.59 9.60
N SER A 62 -79.72 30.91 9.86
CA SER A 62 -78.57 31.74 9.46
C SER A 62 -77.27 31.28 10.12
N GLN A 63 -77.30 31.00 11.42
CA GLN A 63 -76.13 30.47 12.13
C GLN A 63 -75.69 29.11 11.58
N LEU A 64 -76.64 28.22 11.24
CA LEU A 64 -76.35 26.95 10.59
C LEU A 64 -75.75 27.14 9.19
N LYS A 65 -76.25 28.11 8.43
CA LYS A 65 -75.68 28.49 7.13
C LYS A 65 -74.23 28.93 7.26
N ASP A 66 -73.95 29.84 8.20
CA ASP A 66 -72.60 30.36 8.41
C ASP A 66 -71.64 29.26 8.88
N GLY A 67 -72.07 28.44 9.86
CA GLY A 67 -71.28 27.31 10.34
C GLY A 67 -71.00 26.27 9.25
N SER A 68 -71.99 25.98 8.39
CA SER A 68 -71.81 25.07 7.26
C SER A 68 -70.88 25.67 6.19
N GLY A 69 -70.93 26.99 5.97
CA GLY A 69 -70.00 27.69 5.08
C GLY A 69 -68.56 27.70 5.60
N GLN A 70 -68.38 27.84 6.92
CA GLN A 70 -67.06 27.69 7.56
C GLN A 70 -66.53 26.27 7.43
N LEU A 71 -67.39 25.26 7.64
CA LEU A 71 -67.01 23.85 7.47
C LEU A 71 -66.61 23.54 6.02
N ALA A 72 -67.35 24.05 5.05
CA ALA A 72 -67.01 23.96 3.62
C ALA A 72 -65.62 24.54 3.35
N THR A 73 -65.39 25.79 3.78
CA THR A 73 -64.09 26.46 3.62
C THR A 73 -62.94 25.65 4.25
N GLY A 74 -63.14 25.12 5.46
CA GLY A 74 -62.16 24.28 6.14
C GLY A 74 -61.91 22.95 5.42
N ALA A 75 -62.97 22.29 4.94
CA ALA A 75 -62.88 21.06 4.17
C ALA A 75 -62.12 21.28 2.86
N GLY A 76 -62.42 22.36 2.13
CA GLY A 76 -61.72 22.76 0.92
C GLY A 76 -60.23 23.08 1.16
N ALA A 77 -59.89 23.77 2.25
CA ALA A 77 -58.49 24.02 2.63
C ALA A 77 -57.74 22.71 2.95
N ALA A 78 -58.37 21.81 3.70
CA ALA A 78 -57.78 20.52 4.03
C ALA A 78 -57.67 19.59 2.80
N SER A 79 -58.61 19.65 1.85
CA SER A 79 -58.50 18.95 0.56
C SER A 79 -57.29 19.41 -0.24
N LYS A 80 -57.07 20.74 -0.35
CA LYS A 80 -55.87 21.31 -0.98
C LYS A 80 -54.59 20.86 -0.30
N GLY A 81 -54.56 20.84 1.04
CA GLY A 81 -53.42 20.33 1.81
C GLY A 81 -53.14 18.86 1.52
N ALA A 82 -54.19 18.03 1.47
CA ALA A 82 -54.08 16.61 1.15
C ALA A 82 -53.53 16.38 -0.28
N VAL A 83 -53.97 17.17 -1.26
CA VAL A 83 -53.40 17.14 -2.63
C VAL A 83 -51.91 17.52 -2.63
N GLN A 84 -51.50 18.54 -1.89
CA GLN A 84 -50.08 18.91 -1.81
C GLN A 84 -49.22 17.78 -1.22
N VAL A 85 -49.70 17.11 -0.17
CA VAL A 85 -48.99 15.96 0.42
C VAL A 85 -48.96 14.78 -0.56
N LYS A 86 -50.05 14.53 -1.29
CA LYS A 86 -50.08 13.53 -2.37
C LYS A 86 -49.01 13.81 -3.42
N ASP A 87 -48.96 15.03 -3.94
CA ASP A 87 -47.99 15.43 -4.96
C ASP A 87 -46.55 15.33 -4.45
N GLY A 88 -46.31 15.75 -3.21
CA GLY A 88 -45.01 15.57 -2.55
C GLY A 88 -44.62 14.09 -2.41
N SER A 89 -45.58 13.24 -2.07
CA SER A 89 -45.37 11.79 -1.93
C SER A 89 -45.06 11.13 -3.28
N VAL A 90 -45.71 11.57 -4.36
CA VAL A 90 -45.38 11.13 -5.73
C VAL A 90 -43.95 11.55 -6.10
N LYS A 91 -43.53 12.78 -5.80
CA LYS A 91 -42.14 13.22 -6.05
C LYS A 91 -41.11 12.39 -5.29
N VAL A 92 -41.38 12.05 -4.02
CA VAL A 92 -40.49 11.17 -3.23
C VAL A 92 -40.44 9.77 -3.81
N LYS A 93 -41.59 9.23 -4.26
CA LYS A 93 -41.66 7.94 -4.94
C LYS A 93 -40.80 7.92 -6.21
N ASP A 94 -40.90 8.93 -7.04
CA ASP A 94 -40.16 9.04 -8.30
C ASP A 94 -38.66 9.19 -8.05
N GLY A 95 -38.26 10.08 -7.13
CA GLY A 95 -36.86 10.24 -6.72
C GLY A 95 -36.27 8.96 -6.09
N SER A 96 -37.08 8.19 -5.35
CA SER A 96 -36.66 6.89 -4.81
C SER A 96 -36.44 5.86 -5.92
N ALA A 97 -37.23 5.89 -6.99
CA ALA A 97 -37.05 5.04 -8.16
C ALA A 97 -35.77 5.39 -8.94
N GLU A 98 -35.46 6.67 -9.08
CA GLU A 98 -34.19 7.14 -9.66
C GLU A 98 -33.00 6.70 -8.81
N LEU A 99 -33.07 6.88 -7.48
CA LEU A 99 -32.02 6.44 -6.56
C LEU A 99 -31.82 4.92 -6.62
N ASN A 100 -32.90 4.15 -6.71
CA ASN A 100 -32.82 2.70 -6.90
C ASN A 100 -32.14 2.31 -8.22
N THR A 101 -32.43 3.03 -9.29
CA THR A 101 -31.78 2.84 -10.59
C THR A 101 -30.28 3.13 -10.50
N GLY A 102 -29.91 4.22 -9.83
CA GLY A 102 -28.51 4.56 -9.56
C GLY A 102 -27.80 3.51 -8.69
N ALA A 103 -28.46 3.01 -7.65
CA ALA A 103 -27.93 1.94 -6.79
C ALA A 103 -27.67 0.65 -7.58
N ALA A 104 -28.59 0.25 -8.46
CA ALA A 104 -28.41 -0.91 -9.34
C ALA A 104 -27.25 -0.73 -10.33
N ALA A 105 -27.09 0.48 -10.90
CA ALA A 105 -25.96 0.79 -11.76
C ALA A 105 -24.62 0.72 -11.01
N LEU A 106 -24.58 1.26 -9.78
CA LEU A 106 -23.40 1.18 -8.92
C LEU A 106 -23.09 -0.27 -8.52
N GLN A 107 -24.10 -1.08 -8.20
CA GLN A 107 -23.94 -2.51 -7.93
C GLN A 107 -23.32 -3.24 -9.11
N ALA A 108 -23.82 -2.99 -10.34
CA ALA A 108 -23.27 -3.59 -11.54
C ALA A 108 -21.82 -3.15 -11.79
N GLY A 109 -21.49 -1.88 -11.52
CA GLY A 109 -20.13 -1.35 -11.57
C GLY A 109 -19.21 -2.03 -10.54
N ALA A 110 -19.64 -2.13 -9.29
CA ALA A 110 -18.93 -2.83 -8.22
C ALA A 110 -18.68 -4.30 -8.57
N GLY A 111 -19.69 -4.99 -9.13
CA GLY A 111 -19.55 -6.37 -9.60
C GLY A 111 -18.51 -6.53 -10.71
N LYS A 112 -18.44 -5.59 -11.68
CA LYS A 112 -17.40 -5.59 -12.71
C LYS A 112 -16.01 -5.42 -12.10
N ILE A 113 -15.84 -4.46 -11.19
CA ILE A 113 -14.56 -4.24 -10.50
C ILE A 113 -14.18 -5.49 -9.71
N PHE A 114 -15.09 -6.04 -8.92
CA PHE A 114 -14.86 -7.27 -8.15
C PHE A 114 -14.39 -8.41 -9.05
N SER A 115 -15.09 -8.69 -10.16
CA SER A 115 -14.68 -9.73 -11.11
C SER A 115 -13.32 -9.43 -11.76
N GLY A 116 -13.04 -8.17 -12.13
CA GLY A 116 -11.75 -7.79 -12.71
C GLY A 116 -10.60 -7.97 -11.72
N VAL A 117 -10.83 -7.62 -10.46
CA VAL A 117 -9.85 -7.81 -9.39
C VAL A 117 -9.64 -9.29 -9.12
N ARG A 118 -10.72 -10.06 -8.93
CA ARG A 118 -10.68 -11.50 -8.60
C ARG A 118 -10.11 -12.36 -9.73
N ASP A 119 -10.56 -12.11 -10.96
CA ASP A 119 -10.30 -13.01 -12.08
C ASP A 119 -9.05 -12.63 -12.88
N GLN A 120 -8.57 -11.39 -12.77
CA GLN A 120 -7.41 -10.90 -13.54
C GLN A 120 -6.30 -10.35 -12.63
N LEU A 121 -6.60 -9.36 -11.80
CA LEU A 121 -5.57 -8.65 -11.05
C LEU A 121 -4.92 -9.53 -9.97
N ALA A 122 -5.72 -10.19 -9.13
CA ALA A 122 -5.22 -11.06 -8.05
C ALA A 122 -4.35 -12.20 -8.61
N PRO A 123 -4.81 -13.01 -9.60
CA PRO A 123 -3.95 -14.03 -10.20
C PRO A 123 -2.69 -13.47 -10.88
N GLY A 124 -2.77 -12.28 -11.46
CA GLY A 124 -1.61 -11.59 -12.04
C GLY A 124 -0.57 -11.21 -10.99
N VAL A 125 -1.02 -10.68 -9.85
CA VAL A 125 -0.16 -10.33 -8.72
C VAL A 125 0.41 -11.57 -8.03
N ASP A 126 -0.35 -12.66 -7.90
CA ASP A 126 0.16 -13.92 -7.37
C ASP A 126 1.29 -14.50 -8.24
N LYS A 127 1.13 -14.44 -9.57
CA LYS A 127 2.20 -14.84 -10.51
C LYS A 127 3.42 -13.93 -10.39
N LEU A 128 3.22 -12.62 -10.29
CA LEU A 128 4.31 -11.67 -10.10
C LEU A 128 5.05 -11.89 -8.78
N HIS A 129 4.31 -12.14 -7.70
CA HIS A 129 4.85 -12.47 -6.38
C HIS A 129 5.65 -13.78 -6.41
N ALA A 130 5.12 -14.84 -7.02
CA ALA A 130 5.85 -16.09 -7.20
C ALA A 130 7.14 -15.90 -8.03
N GLY A 131 7.08 -15.11 -9.10
CA GLY A 131 8.24 -14.77 -9.93
C GLY A 131 9.32 -13.99 -9.18
N THR A 132 8.91 -13.02 -8.36
CA THR A 132 9.82 -12.20 -7.54
C THR A 132 10.41 -12.99 -6.37
N THR A 133 9.65 -13.94 -5.82
CA THR A 133 10.14 -14.89 -4.80
C THR A 133 11.22 -15.78 -5.38
N LYS A 134 10.99 -16.29 -6.60
CA LYS A 134 12.00 -17.10 -7.31
C LYS A 134 13.25 -16.28 -7.62
N LEU A 135 13.09 -15.05 -8.11
CA LEU A 135 14.20 -14.14 -8.39
C LEU A 135 15.04 -13.87 -7.14
N GLN A 136 14.40 -13.52 -6.03
CA GLN A 136 15.08 -13.32 -4.74
C GLN A 136 15.87 -14.56 -4.32
N ASN A 137 15.24 -15.74 -4.42
CA ASN A 137 15.91 -17.01 -4.10
C ASN A 137 17.09 -17.31 -5.02
N ASP A 138 16.96 -17.07 -6.32
CA ASP A 138 18.05 -17.28 -7.28
C ASP A 138 19.20 -16.29 -7.06
N VAL A 139 18.89 -15.03 -6.71
CA VAL A 139 19.92 -14.04 -6.33
C VAL A 139 20.66 -14.49 -5.07
N LEU A 140 19.93 -14.74 -3.98
CA LEU A 140 20.53 -15.03 -2.68
C LEU A 140 21.24 -16.38 -2.62
N ASN A 141 20.68 -17.42 -3.24
CA ASN A 141 21.17 -18.79 -3.07
C ASN A 141 22.05 -19.28 -4.24
N LYS A 142 22.11 -18.55 -5.35
CA LYS A 142 22.95 -18.94 -6.51
C LYS A 142 23.91 -17.84 -6.93
N LEU A 143 23.38 -16.66 -7.23
CA LEU A 143 24.18 -15.59 -7.81
C LEU A 143 25.16 -14.99 -6.80
N VAL A 144 24.71 -14.69 -5.58
CA VAL A 144 25.56 -14.13 -4.51
C VAL A 144 26.72 -15.08 -4.17
N PRO A 145 26.51 -16.38 -3.86
CA PRO A 145 27.61 -17.31 -3.65
C PRO A 145 28.56 -17.41 -4.84
N GLY A 146 28.03 -17.41 -6.07
CA GLY A 146 28.84 -17.47 -7.29
C GLY A 146 29.75 -16.25 -7.46
N VAL A 147 29.22 -15.04 -7.26
CA VAL A 147 30.02 -13.80 -7.30
C VAL A 147 31.09 -13.81 -6.22
N TYR A 148 30.78 -14.28 -5.02
CA TYR A 148 31.74 -14.32 -3.92
C TYR A 148 32.87 -15.30 -4.22
N GLN A 149 32.55 -16.50 -4.72
CA GLN A 149 33.54 -17.49 -5.14
C GLN A 149 34.45 -17.00 -6.27
N VAL A 150 33.89 -16.32 -7.28
CA VAL A 150 34.68 -15.78 -8.40
C VAL A 150 35.64 -14.69 -7.94
N ASP A 151 35.18 -13.77 -7.09
CA ASP A 151 36.02 -12.71 -6.53
C ASP A 151 37.13 -13.28 -5.61
N ASP A 152 36.80 -14.24 -4.75
CA ASP A 152 37.81 -14.93 -3.92
C ASP A 152 38.82 -15.69 -4.78
N GLY A 153 38.35 -16.34 -5.85
CA GLY A 153 39.20 -17.04 -6.82
C GLY A 153 40.14 -16.08 -7.55
N ALA A 154 39.64 -14.92 -7.98
CA ALA A 154 40.45 -13.89 -8.62
C ALA A 154 41.52 -13.34 -7.68
N ARG A 155 41.19 -13.07 -6.41
CA ARG A 155 42.15 -12.65 -5.38
C ARG A 155 43.22 -13.70 -5.10
N LYS A 156 42.85 -14.98 -5.02
CA LYS A 156 43.81 -16.09 -4.86
C LYS A 156 44.74 -16.22 -6.06
N LEU A 157 44.19 -16.09 -7.27
CA LEU A 157 44.97 -16.13 -8.50
C LEU A 157 45.96 -14.97 -8.59
N GLN A 158 45.52 -13.75 -8.22
CA GLN A 158 46.39 -12.58 -8.12
C GLN A 158 47.52 -12.79 -7.11
N ALA A 159 47.20 -13.27 -5.90
CA ALA A 159 48.21 -13.56 -4.88
C ALA A 159 49.24 -14.61 -5.37
N GLY A 160 48.77 -15.66 -6.06
CA GLY A 160 49.64 -16.67 -6.67
C GLY A 160 50.54 -16.11 -7.78
N ALA A 161 50.01 -15.23 -8.63
CA ALA A 161 50.78 -14.57 -9.68
C ALA A 161 51.88 -13.67 -9.10
N VAL A 162 51.57 -12.89 -8.05
CA VAL A 162 52.53 -12.06 -7.32
C VAL A 162 53.61 -12.93 -6.66
N ALA A 163 53.22 -14.03 -6.01
CA ALA A 163 54.18 -14.94 -5.37
C ALA A 163 55.13 -15.60 -6.40
N LEU A 164 54.60 -16.06 -7.54
CA LEU A 164 55.41 -16.62 -8.63
C LEU A 164 56.37 -15.57 -9.22
N SER A 165 55.89 -14.35 -9.44
CA SER A 165 56.72 -13.23 -9.88
C SER A 165 57.87 -12.96 -8.90
N ALA A 166 57.58 -12.91 -7.60
CA ALA A 166 58.58 -12.71 -6.56
C ALA A 166 59.62 -13.84 -6.53
N ALA A 167 59.19 -15.09 -6.73
CA ALA A 167 60.09 -16.26 -6.77
C ALA A 167 61.01 -16.28 -7.99
N LEU A 168 60.65 -15.60 -9.09
CA LEU A 168 61.42 -15.56 -10.34
C LEU A 168 62.23 -14.28 -10.52
N THR A 169 62.06 -13.29 -9.65
CA THR A 169 62.76 -12.01 -9.72
C THR A 169 63.97 -12.04 -8.77
N PRO A 170 65.21 -11.89 -9.26
CA PRO A 170 66.39 -11.88 -8.41
C PRO A 170 66.31 -10.80 -7.32
N THR A 171 66.77 -11.12 -6.13
CA THR A 171 66.87 -10.14 -5.03
C THR A 171 68.26 -9.52 -4.97
N ALA A 172 68.37 -8.36 -4.31
CA ALA A 172 69.65 -7.68 -4.14
C ALA A 172 70.67 -8.52 -3.35
N ALA A 173 70.20 -9.33 -2.39
CA ALA A 173 71.06 -10.20 -1.58
C ALA A 173 71.45 -11.49 -2.32
N GLY A 174 70.72 -11.87 -3.37
CA GLY A 174 70.99 -13.06 -4.18
C GLY A 174 70.85 -14.38 -3.40
N ASN A 175 70.10 -14.38 -2.30
CA ASN A 175 69.99 -15.52 -1.40
C ASN A 175 68.63 -15.64 -0.70
N ALA A 176 67.58 -15.03 -1.25
CA ALA A 176 66.28 -15.09 -0.63
C ALA A 176 65.73 -16.53 -0.63
N PRO A 177 65.13 -16.99 0.49
CA PRO A 177 64.53 -18.31 0.56
C PRO A 177 63.37 -18.41 -0.45
N ASN A 178 63.24 -19.57 -1.09
CA ASN A 178 62.24 -19.86 -2.13
C ASN A 178 62.31 -18.95 -3.38
N ASN A 179 63.43 -18.27 -3.60
CA ASN A 179 63.66 -17.52 -4.82
C ASN A 179 64.49 -18.36 -5.80
N LEU A 180 63.85 -18.79 -6.90
CA LEU A 180 64.48 -19.64 -7.91
C LEU A 180 65.58 -18.90 -8.68
N ALA A 181 65.41 -17.60 -8.91
CA ALA A 181 66.40 -16.80 -9.63
C ALA A 181 67.68 -16.59 -8.82
N ASP A 182 67.55 -16.37 -7.52
CA ASP A 182 68.65 -16.34 -6.56
C ASP A 182 69.31 -17.71 -6.46
N GLY A 183 68.53 -18.80 -6.36
CA GLY A 183 69.06 -20.17 -6.35
C GLY A 183 69.88 -20.51 -7.60
N ALA A 184 69.41 -20.11 -8.79
CA ALA A 184 70.17 -20.25 -10.03
C ALA A 184 71.48 -19.41 -10.00
N GLY A 185 71.42 -18.20 -9.44
CA GLY A 185 72.60 -17.35 -9.24
C GLY A 185 73.62 -17.96 -8.27
N GLN A 186 73.16 -18.56 -7.18
CA GLN A 186 74.01 -19.27 -6.22
C GLN A 186 74.65 -20.52 -6.82
N LEU A 187 73.90 -21.27 -7.63
CA LEU A 187 74.43 -22.43 -8.35
C LEU A 187 75.59 -22.03 -9.27
N ALA A 188 75.41 -20.96 -10.06
CA ALA A 188 76.46 -20.42 -10.93
C ALA A 188 77.69 -19.94 -10.13
N ALA A 189 77.47 -19.24 -9.00
CA ALA A 189 78.56 -18.82 -8.13
C ALA A 189 79.33 -20.03 -7.53
N GLY A 190 78.60 -21.09 -7.17
CA GLY A 190 79.16 -22.34 -6.66
C GLY A 190 79.98 -23.09 -7.71
N THR A 191 79.50 -23.17 -8.95
CA THR A 191 80.24 -23.79 -10.07
C THR A 191 81.49 -23.01 -10.44
N GLY A 192 81.43 -21.68 -10.43
CA GLY A 192 82.61 -20.84 -10.60
C GLY A 192 83.69 -21.10 -9.54
N ARG A 193 83.28 -21.25 -8.27
CA ARG A 193 84.20 -21.63 -7.18
C ARG A 193 84.78 -23.03 -7.36
N LEU A 194 83.96 -24.00 -7.78
CA LEU A 194 84.40 -25.37 -8.04
C LEU A 194 85.42 -25.42 -9.18
N ALA A 195 85.16 -24.70 -10.28
CA ALA A 195 86.08 -24.58 -11.40
C ALA A 195 87.40 -23.91 -10.99
N ALA A 196 87.35 -22.83 -10.21
CA ALA A 196 88.55 -22.17 -9.68
C ALA A 196 89.38 -23.12 -8.80
N GLY A 197 88.74 -23.87 -7.90
CA GLY A 197 89.41 -24.88 -7.07
C GLY A 197 90.01 -26.01 -7.88
N ALA A 198 89.31 -26.49 -8.92
CA ALA A 198 89.83 -27.50 -9.85
C ALA A 198 91.06 -26.98 -10.62
N GLY A 199 91.05 -25.72 -11.05
CA GLY A 199 92.20 -25.07 -11.69
C GLY A 199 93.41 -24.92 -10.77
N GLN A 200 93.20 -24.62 -9.49
CA GLN A 200 94.27 -24.61 -8.49
C GLN A 200 94.88 -26.01 -8.30
N LEU A 201 94.05 -27.05 -8.26
CA LEU A 201 94.49 -28.43 -8.12
C LEU A 201 95.24 -28.93 -9.37
N ASP A 202 94.81 -28.52 -10.57
CA ASP A 202 95.49 -28.79 -11.85
C ASP A 202 96.89 -28.16 -11.89
N ALA A 203 96.99 -26.89 -11.47
CA ALA A 203 98.27 -26.20 -11.35
C ALA A 203 99.20 -26.91 -10.36
N GLY A 204 98.67 -27.31 -9.19
CA GLY A 204 99.41 -28.09 -8.20
C GLY A 204 99.88 -29.44 -8.73
N ALA A 205 99.04 -30.17 -9.47
CA ALA A 205 99.40 -31.43 -10.13
C ALA A 205 100.50 -31.23 -11.18
N THR A 206 100.44 -30.13 -11.94
CA THR A 206 101.48 -29.76 -12.91
C THR A 206 102.81 -29.45 -12.22
N SER A 207 102.80 -28.68 -11.12
CA SER A 207 104.00 -28.43 -10.32
C SER A 207 104.57 -29.71 -9.70
N LEU A 208 103.71 -30.62 -9.22
CA LEU A 208 104.13 -31.91 -8.68
C LEU A 208 104.80 -32.78 -9.74
N SER A 209 104.20 -32.89 -10.92
CA SER A 209 104.76 -33.61 -12.06
C SER A 209 106.13 -33.04 -12.45
N ALA A 210 106.27 -31.72 -12.57
CA ALA A 210 107.55 -31.07 -12.84
C ALA A 210 108.61 -31.37 -11.76
N GLY A 211 108.22 -31.33 -10.48
CA GLY A 211 109.11 -31.70 -9.36
C GLY A 211 109.56 -33.17 -9.43
N THR A 212 108.66 -34.09 -9.75
CA THR A 212 109.01 -35.51 -9.93
C THR A 212 109.89 -35.76 -11.15
N ALA A 213 109.71 -35.01 -12.23
CA ALA A 213 110.58 -35.07 -13.40
C ALA A 213 112.00 -34.57 -13.07
N ALA A 214 112.12 -33.48 -12.30
CA ALA A 214 113.40 -33.00 -11.79
C ALA A 214 114.07 -34.05 -10.87
N LEU A 215 113.31 -34.67 -9.97
CA LEU A 215 113.79 -35.74 -9.09
C LEU A 215 114.27 -36.98 -9.88
N LYS A 216 113.51 -37.37 -10.90
CA LYS A 216 113.88 -38.45 -11.83
C LYS A 216 115.18 -38.13 -12.57
N ASN A 217 115.33 -36.92 -13.09
CA ASN A 217 116.57 -36.48 -13.75
C ASN A 217 117.76 -36.49 -12.77
N GLY A 218 117.58 -36.00 -11.55
CA GLY A 218 118.62 -36.02 -10.51
C GLY A 218 119.03 -37.44 -10.10
N THR A 219 118.07 -38.36 -9.93
CA THR A 219 118.36 -39.78 -9.65
C THR A 219 118.99 -40.49 -10.84
N ALA A 220 118.64 -40.14 -12.08
CA ALA A 220 119.30 -40.65 -13.28
C ALA A 220 120.76 -40.17 -13.37
N GLN A 221 121.03 -38.89 -13.10
CA GLN A 221 122.39 -38.34 -13.00
C GLN A 221 123.18 -39.02 -11.87
N LEU A 222 122.56 -39.26 -10.72
CA LEU A 222 123.19 -39.91 -9.56
C LEU A 222 123.53 -41.39 -9.87
N LYS A 223 122.64 -42.11 -10.53
CA LYS A 223 122.89 -43.47 -11.04
C LYS A 223 124.02 -43.48 -12.07
N GLY A 224 124.08 -42.46 -12.94
CA GLY A 224 125.08 -42.31 -13.99
C GLY A 224 124.82 -43.19 -15.22
N TYR A 225 125.50 -42.91 -16.34
CA TYR A 225 125.45 -43.78 -17.52
C TYR A 225 126.27 -45.06 -17.26
N PRO A 226 125.68 -46.26 -17.41
CA PRO A 226 126.47 -47.47 -17.53
C PRO A 226 127.38 -47.33 -18.75
N GLY A 227 128.69 -47.48 -18.58
CA GLY A 227 129.65 -47.37 -19.68
C GLY A 227 129.26 -48.31 -20.84
N ALA A 228 129.39 -47.84 -22.08
CA ALA A 228 129.08 -48.63 -23.26
C ALA A 228 129.89 -49.95 -23.24
N GLY A 229 129.19 -51.09 -23.19
CA GLY A 229 129.82 -52.41 -23.12
C GLY A 229 130.45 -52.77 -21.76
N ASN A 230 129.99 -52.18 -20.66
CA ASN A 230 130.53 -52.38 -19.29
C ASN A 230 131.98 -51.87 -19.12
N ASP A 231 132.40 -50.87 -19.89
CA ASP A 231 133.72 -50.22 -19.76
C ASP A 231 133.71 -49.15 -18.63
N PRO A 232 134.44 -49.35 -17.52
CA PRO A 232 134.40 -48.46 -16.34
C PRO A 232 135.00 -47.08 -16.60
N ALA A 233 135.94 -46.96 -17.55
CA ALA A 233 136.57 -45.69 -17.88
C ALA A 233 135.65 -44.77 -18.71
N LYS A 234 134.51 -45.30 -19.18
CA LYS A 234 133.57 -44.63 -20.07
C LYS A 234 132.19 -44.39 -19.43
N GLY A 235 132.03 -44.73 -18.15
CA GLY A 235 130.80 -44.46 -17.38
C GLY A 235 131.05 -43.43 -16.28
N ASP A 236 129.96 -42.84 -15.76
CA ASP A 236 130.00 -41.77 -14.75
C ASP A 236 129.16 -42.15 -13.50
N GLY A 237 129.29 -41.40 -12.40
CA GLY A 237 128.37 -41.47 -11.24
C GLY A 237 128.54 -42.69 -10.31
N LEU A 238 127.46 -43.09 -9.62
CA LEU A 238 127.49 -44.21 -8.66
C LEU A 238 127.73 -45.56 -9.34
N ALA A 239 127.32 -45.76 -10.60
CA ALA A 239 127.57 -46.99 -11.34
C ALA A 239 129.07 -47.20 -11.59
N ALA A 240 129.77 -46.17 -12.06
CA ALA A 240 131.22 -46.18 -12.26
C ALA A 240 131.98 -46.26 -10.93
N LEU A 241 131.52 -45.55 -9.88
CA LEU A 241 132.12 -45.63 -8.54
C LEU A 241 131.96 -47.02 -7.91
N SER A 242 130.77 -47.63 -7.99
CA SER A 242 130.53 -48.99 -7.49
C SER A 242 131.41 -50.00 -8.23
N GLN A 243 131.45 -49.96 -9.57
CA GLN A 243 132.26 -50.88 -10.36
C GLN A 243 133.77 -50.64 -10.21
N GLY A 244 134.21 -49.39 -10.08
CA GLY A 244 135.61 -49.04 -9.81
C GLY A 244 136.08 -49.47 -8.42
N LEU A 245 135.19 -49.38 -7.41
CA LEU A 245 135.44 -49.94 -6.08
C LEU A 245 135.45 -51.47 -6.10
N ASP A 246 134.57 -52.12 -6.86
CA ASP A 246 134.58 -53.59 -7.05
C ASP A 246 135.89 -54.05 -7.73
N GLN A 247 136.41 -53.28 -8.71
CA GLN A 247 137.70 -53.54 -9.36
C GLN A 247 138.90 -53.28 -8.43
N LEU A 248 138.85 -52.25 -7.58
CA LEU A 248 139.86 -51.97 -6.58
C LEU A 248 139.87 -53.03 -5.47
N GLU A 249 138.69 -53.51 -5.05
CA GLU A 249 138.54 -54.66 -4.16
C GLU A 249 139.11 -55.94 -4.78
N ALA A 250 138.83 -56.21 -6.07
CA ALA A 250 139.40 -57.33 -6.81
C ALA A 250 140.93 -57.23 -6.95
N ALA A 251 141.47 -56.04 -7.24
CA ALA A 251 142.91 -55.79 -7.30
C ALA A 251 143.58 -55.94 -5.92
N ALA A 252 142.92 -55.52 -4.84
CA ALA A 252 143.35 -55.76 -3.47
C ALA A 252 143.30 -57.25 -3.05
N ASN A 253 142.57 -58.09 -3.79
CA ASN A 253 142.48 -59.54 -3.59
C ASN A 253 143.43 -60.36 -4.52
N GLY A 254 144.26 -59.71 -5.37
CA GLY A 254 145.18 -60.36 -6.30
C GLY A 254 146.58 -60.73 -5.72
N PRO A 255 147.40 -61.54 -6.44
CA PRO A 255 148.59 -62.23 -5.88
C PRO A 255 149.83 -61.37 -5.55
N GLN A 256 149.87 -60.08 -5.89
CA GLN A 256 151.05 -59.19 -5.73
C GLN A 256 150.81 -57.94 -4.86
N GLY A 257 149.75 -57.91 -4.05
CA GLY A 257 149.42 -56.74 -3.20
C GLY A 257 150.39 -56.54 -2.02
N LEU A 258 151.49 -55.83 -2.23
CA LEU A 258 152.38 -55.36 -1.16
C LEU A 258 151.69 -54.29 -0.30
N VAL A 259 151.71 -54.51 1.01
CA VAL A 259 151.07 -53.77 2.10
C VAL A 259 151.45 -52.28 2.04
N PRO A 260 150.48 -51.40 1.69
CA PRO A 260 149.62 -50.81 2.73
C PRO A 260 148.12 -50.76 2.37
N LEU A 261 147.62 -51.66 1.51
CA LEU A 261 146.18 -51.69 1.18
C LEU A 261 145.30 -52.48 2.17
N ALA A 262 145.88 -53.33 3.03
CA ALA A 262 145.12 -54.17 3.97
C ALA A 262 144.30 -53.36 5.01
N VAL A 263 144.78 -52.18 5.44
CA VAL A 263 144.07 -51.30 6.38
C VAL A 263 142.93 -50.52 5.71
N ILE A 264 142.98 -50.36 4.38
CA ILE A 264 142.01 -49.59 3.59
C ILE A 264 140.93 -50.52 3.00
N LYS A 265 141.17 -51.84 2.95
CA LYS A 265 140.27 -52.87 2.41
C LYS A 265 138.86 -52.83 3.01
N ASP A 266 138.74 -52.81 4.33
CA ASP A 266 137.43 -52.75 5.01
C ASP A 266 136.69 -51.43 4.73
N GLN A 267 137.42 -50.33 4.57
CA GLN A 267 136.83 -49.03 4.23
C GLN A 267 136.37 -48.99 2.76
N ILE A 268 137.11 -49.63 1.85
CA ILE A 268 136.74 -49.79 0.44
C ILE A 268 135.47 -50.65 0.31
N ALA A 269 135.39 -51.78 1.00
CA ALA A 269 134.22 -52.66 0.99
C ALA A 269 132.97 -51.95 1.58
N LYS A 270 133.12 -51.21 2.67
CA LYS A 270 132.04 -50.39 3.26
C LYS A 270 131.59 -49.27 2.33
N LEU A 271 132.51 -48.64 1.60
CA LEU A 271 132.20 -47.60 0.62
C LEU A 271 131.52 -48.17 -0.62
N ALA A 272 131.93 -49.35 -1.11
CA ALA A 272 131.30 -50.08 -2.21
C ALA A 272 129.87 -50.49 -1.85
N ASP A 273 129.68 -51.04 -0.65
CA ASP A 273 128.36 -51.39 -0.13
C ASP A 273 127.46 -50.15 0.07
N GLY A 274 128.03 -49.05 0.57
CA GLY A 274 127.36 -47.75 0.63
C GLY A 274 126.94 -47.22 -0.74
N GLY A 275 127.80 -47.37 -1.76
CA GLY A 275 127.53 -47.00 -3.15
C GLY A 275 126.42 -47.84 -3.77
N ARG A 276 126.43 -49.18 -3.56
CA ARG A 276 125.35 -50.08 -4.00
C ARG A 276 124.02 -49.76 -3.32
N ARG A 277 124.02 -49.49 -2.01
CA ARG A 277 122.83 -49.05 -1.28
C ARG A 277 122.30 -47.71 -1.78
N ALA A 278 123.17 -46.75 -2.07
CA ALA A 278 122.79 -45.47 -2.65
C ALA A 278 122.21 -45.62 -4.06
N TYR A 279 122.78 -46.50 -4.90
CA TYR A 279 122.26 -46.82 -6.22
C TYR A 279 120.87 -47.47 -6.15
N ALA A 280 120.71 -48.47 -5.28
CA ALA A 280 119.42 -49.12 -5.03
C ALA A 280 118.38 -48.12 -4.49
N GLY A 281 118.77 -47.25 -3.56
CA GLY A 281 117.94 -46.17 -3.04
C GLY A 281 117.54 -45.15 -4.10
N ALA A 282 118.45 -44.79 -5.01
CA ALA A 282 118.14 -43.95 -6.18
C ALA A 282 117.16 -44.64 -7.14
N GLY A 283 117.27 -45.95 -7.32
CA GLY A 283 116.31 -46.77 -8.07
C GLY A 283 114.92 -46.81 -7.43
N GLN A 284 114.85 -46.96 -6.11
CA GLN A 284 113.60 -46.88 -5.35
C GLN A 284 112.96 -45.49 -5.43
N LEU A 285 113.76 -44.43 -5.33
CA LEU A 285 113.30 -43.05 -5.43
C LEU A 285 112.81 -42.71 -6.83
N ASP A 286 113.47 -43.20 -7.88
CA ASP A 286 113.02 -43.08 -9.28
C ASP A 286 111.68 -43.81 -9.50
N ALA A 287 111.55 -45.05 -9.02
CA ALA A 287 110.28 -45.78 -9.07
C ALA A 287 109.15 -45.07 -8.29
N GLY A 288 109.48 -44.48 -7.14
CA GLY A 288 108.56 -43.65 -6.36
C GLY A 288 108.16 -42.37 -7.08
N ALA A 289 109.12 -41.68 -7.70
CA ALA A 289 108.89 -40.47 -8.50
C ALA A 289 108.03 -40.76 -9.73
N ALA A 290 108.24 -41.89 -10.40
CA ALA A 290 107.41 -42.35 -11.51
C ALA A 290 105.95 -42.57 -11.06
N LYS A 291 105.73 -43.30 -9.96
CA LYS A 291 104.38 -43.50 -9.40
C LYS A 291 103.71 -42.17 -9.01
N LEU A 292 104.46 -41.26 -8.42
CA LEU A 292 103.94 -39.94 -8.02
C LEU A 292 103.62 -39.08 -9.25
N ASN A 293 104.43 -39.15 -10.30
CA ASN A 293 104.16 -38.49 -11.57
C ASN A 293 102.91 -39.06 -12.26
N ASP A 294 102.73 -40.38 -12.25
CA ASP A 294 101.52 -41.02 -12.78
C ASP A 294 100.28 -40.60 -11.99
N GLY A 295 100.38 -40.55 -10.66
CA GLY A 295 99.33 -40.03 -9.78
C GLY A 295 99.02 -38.56 -10.04
N ALA A 296 100.04 -37.73 -10.27
CA ALA A 296 99.87 -36.32 -10.66
C ALA A 296 99.19 -36.21 -12.04
N GLY A 297 99.53 -37.08 -12.99
CA GLY A 297 98.87 -37.16 -14.29
C GLY A 297 97.39 -37.56 -14.20
N GLN A 298 97.06 -38.54 -13.35
CA GLN A 298 95.68 -38.93 -13.06
C GLN A 298 94.90 -37.81 -12.38
N LEU A 299 95.50 -37.13 -11.40
CA LEU A 299 94.89 -35.99 -10.73
C LEU A 299 94.59 -34.87 -11.73
N LYS A 300 95.55 -34.55 -12.60
CA LYS A 300 95.40 -33.57 -13.67
C LYS A 300 94.26 -33.91 -14.64
N ALA A 301 94.17 -35.17 -15.06
CA ALA A 301 93.06 -35.63 -15.90
C ALA A 301 91.71 -35.47 -15.18
N GLY A 302 91.65 -35.84 -13.90
CA GLY A 302 90.47 -35.68 -13.06
C GLY A 302 90.04 -34.22 -12.87
N THR A 303 91.00 -33.30 -12.62
CA THR A 303 90.71 -31.86 -12.52
C THR A 303 90.29 -31.26 -13.85
N GLY A 304 90.83 -31.76 -14.96
CA GLY A 304 90.35 -31.42 -16.31
C GLY A 304 88.88 -31.79 -16.49
N SER A 305 88.49 -33.04 -16.20
CA SER A 305 87.09 -33.48 -16.26
C SER A 305 86.18 -32.69 -15.32
N LEU A 306 86.64 -32.41 -14.09
CA LEU A 306 85.88 -31.62 -13.11
C LEU A 306 85.67 -30.18 -13.58
N THR A 307 86.69 -29.54 -14.17
CA THR A 307 86.60 -28.19 -14.72
C THR A 307 85.61 -28.14 -15.88
N THR A 308 85.67 -29.12 -16.79
CA THR A 308 84.69 -29.25 -17.89
C THR A 308 83.27 -29.43 -17.36
N GLY A 309 83.05 -30.32 -16.38
CA GLY A 309 81.73 -30.52 -15.77
C GLY A 309 81.22 -29.28 -15.04
N ALA A 310 82.09 -28.56 -14.32
CA ALA A 310 81.76 -27.30 -13.66
C ALA A 310 81.37 -26.22 -14.66
N ALA A 311 82.07 -26.11 -15.80
CA ALA A 311 81.72 -25.17 -16.87
C ALA A 311 80.36 -25.48 -17.51
N GLN A 312 80.06 -26.76 -17.76
CA GLN A 312 78.75 -27.18 -18.28
C GLN A 312 77.61 -26.85 -17.29
N LEU A 313 77.84 -27.05 -15.98
CA LEU A 313 76.85 -26.73 -14.96
C LEU A 313 76.67 -25.22 -14.81
N ASP A 314 77.74 -24.44 -14.92
CA ASP A 314 77.70 -22.97 -14.91
C ASP A 314 76.89 -22.41 -16.09
N GLU A 315 77.13 -22.95 -17.30
CA GLU A 315 76.35 -22.58 -18.48
C GLU A 315 74.86 -22.94 -18.30
N GLY A 316 74.56 -24.12 -17.74
CA GLY A 316 73.19 -24.53 -17.40
C GLY A 316 72.53 -23.59 -16.39
N ALA A 317 73.24 -23.20 -15.33
CA ALA A 317 72.77 -22.26 -14.32
C ALA A 317 72.54 -20.85 -14.91
N GLY A 318 73.42 -20.41 -15.80
CA GLY A 318 73.28 -19.16 -16.55
C GLY A 318 72.04 -19.14 -17.45
N ARG A 319 71.80 -20.23 -18.18
CA ARG A 319 70.59 -20.41 -19.00
C ARG A 319 69.32 -20.40 -18.15
N LEU A 320 69.33 -21.05 -16.99
CA LEU A 320 68.20 -21.07 -16.06
C LEU A 320 67.89 -19.66 -15.54
N LYS A 321 68.93 -18.92 -15.10
CA LYS A 321 68.81 -17.53 -14.64
C LYS A 321 68.24 -16.62 -15.73
N ALA A 322 68.72 -16.73 -16.96
CA ALA A 322 68.20 -15.96 -18.10
C ALA A 322 66.74 -16.32 -18.42
N GLY A 323 66.38 -17.60 -18.33
CA GLY A 323 65.01 -18.07 -18.48
C GLY A 323 64.07 -17.48 -17.43
N PHE A 324 64.47 -17.49 -16.15
CA PHE A 324 63.71 -16.89 -15.06
C PHE A 324 63.56 -15.38 -15.22
N ALA A 325 64.62 -14.66 -15.60
CA ALA A 325 64.53 -13.22 -15.88
C ALA A 325 63.54 -12.91 -17.03
N THR A 326 63.58 -13.71 -18.10
CA THR A 326 62.65 -13.56 -19.23
C THR A 326 61.19 -13.81 -18.80
N LEU A 327 60.96 -14.87 -18.03
CA LEU A 327 59.63 -15.22 -17.56
C LEU A 327 59.10 -14.17 -16.57
N ALA A 328 59.94 -13.70 -15.64
CA ALA A 328 59.61 -12.62 -14.72
C ALA A 328 59.24 -11.33 -15.47
N GLY A 329 59.98 -10.97 -16.52
CA GLY A 329 59.65 -9.82 -17.37
C GLY A 329 58.27 -9.96 -18.03
N LYS A 330 57.93 -11.14 -18.56
CA LYS A 330 56.61 -11.40 -19.16
C LYS A 330 55.48 -11.41 -18.12
N LEU A 331 55.72 -11.98 -16.93
CA LEU A 331 54.74 -12.00 -15.84
C LEU A 331 54.43 -10.60 -15.31
N ASN A 332 55.46 -9.75 -15.24
CA ASN A 332 55.39 -8.39 -14.69
C ASN A 332 55.18 -7.30 -15.75
N ALA A 333 54.82 -7.64 -16.99
CA ALA A 333 54.53 -6.63 -17.99
C ALA A 333 53.39 -5.70 -17.51
N THR A 334 53.65 -4.40 -17.54
CA THR A 334 52.75 -3.38 -16.95
C THR A 334 51.89 -2.66 -17.97
N ASP A 335 51.98 -3.03 -19.26
CA ASP A 335 51.17 -2.44 -20.31
C ASP A 335 49.70 -2.84 -20.13
N PRO A 336 48.76 -1.90 -19.90
CA PRO A 336 47.34 -2.23 -19.76
C PRO A 336 46.72 -2.86 -21.01
N GLN A 337 47.28 -2.63 -22.20
CA GLN A 337 46.80 -3.23 -23.46
C GLN A 337 47.36 -4.63 -23.70
N ASN A 338 48.47 -4.97 -23.06
CA ASN A 338 49.08 -6.29 -23.11
C ASN A 338 49.65 -6.67 -21.73
N PRO A 339 48.76 -6.86 -20.73
CA PRO A 339 49.20 -7.02 -19.35
C PRO A 339 49.91 -8.35 -19.16
N GLY A 340 50.95 -8.33 -18.33
CA GLY A 340 51.51 -9.55 -17.76
C GLY A 340 50.50 -10.21 -16.83
N VAL A 341 50.75 -11.47 -16.45
CA VAL A 341 49.84 -12.24 -15.59
C VAL A 341 49.57 -11.52 -14.26
N VAL A 342 50.55 -10.83 -13.69
CA VAL A 342 50.38 -10.08 -12.43
C VAL A 342 49.37 -8.95 -12.59
N LEU A 343 49.55 -8.09 -13.60
CA LEU A 343 48.63 -6.98 -13.86
C LEU A 343 47.25 -7.50 -14.29
N GLY A 344 47.19 -8.48 -15.18
CA GLY A 344 45.94 -9.04 -15.66
C GLY A 344 45.09 -9.66 -14.55
N THR A 345 45.72 -10.36 -13.60
CA THR A 345 45.02 -10.91 -12.43
C THR A 345 44.62 -9.84 -11.42
N SER A 346 45.38 -8.73 -11.31
CA SER A 346 44.95 -7.55 -10.53
C SER A 346 43.71 -6.89 -11.11
N MET A 347 43.68 -6.68 -12.43
CA MET A 347 42.53 -6.11 -13.12
C MET A 347 41.29 -7.01 -12.99
N LEU A 348 41.47 -8.33 -13.05
CA LEU A 348 40.40 -9.30 -12.79
C LEU A 348 39.88 -9.22 -11.35
N ALA A 349 40.77 -9.14 -10.36
CA ALA A 349 40.39 -9.00 -8.95
C ALA A 349 39.64 -7.68 -8.69
N GLU A 350 40.08 -6.57 -9.30
CA GLU A 350 39.37 -5.29 -9.23
C GLU A 350 38.01 -5.33 -9.92
N GLY A 351 37.92 -5.96 -11.10
CA GLY A 351 36.67 -6.13 -11.83
C GLY A 351 35.65 -6.95 -11.05
N THR A 352 36.08 -8.08 -10.47
CA THR A 352 35.22 -8.94 -9.64
C THR A 352 34.82 -8.27 -8.32
N ALA A 353 35.69 -7.45 -7.73
CA ALA A 353 35.34 -6.64 -6.56
C ALA A 353 34.25 -5.61 -6.87
N LYS A 354 34.29 -4.98 -8.06
CA LYS A 354 33.22 -4.08 -8.51
C LYS A 354 31.90 -4.81 -8.70
N ILE A 355 31.91 -6.04 -9.22
CA ILE A 355 30.71 -6.88 -9.33
C ILE A 355 30.15 -7.22 -7.94
N ARG A 356 31.02 -7.56 -6.97
CA ARG A 356 30.62 -7.81 -5.58
C ARG A 356 29.98 -6.57 -4.95
N VAL A 357 30.56 -5.37 -5.14
CA VAL A 357 29.95 -4.11 -4.69
C VAL A 357 28.61 -3.84 -5.39
N GLY A 358 28.47 -4.14 -6.68
CA GLY A 358 27.18 -4.06 -7.37
C GLY A 358 26.12 -5.02 -6.82
N MET A 359 26.55 -6.17 -6.29
CA MET A 359 25.69 -7.16 -5.64
C MET A 359 25.22 -6.68 -4.26
N ASP A 360 26.17 -6.31 -3.41
CA ASP A 360 25.96 -5.99 -1.99
C ASP A 360 25.47 -4.56 -1.76
N GLY A 361 25.78 -3.66 -2.70
CA GLY A 361 25.66 -2.22 -2.53
C GLY A 361 26.94 -1.60 -1.99
N VAL A 362 26.99 -0.27 -2.01
CA VAL A 362 28.07 0.49 -1.40
C VAL A 362 27.76 0.63 0.10
N PRO A 363 28.61 0.09 1.01
CA PRO A 363 28.35 0.13 2.44
C PRO A 363 28.10 1.55 2.94
N GLY A 364 26.99 1.75 3.66
CA GLY A 364 26.60 3.05 4.21
C GLY A 364 26.02 4.05 3.20
N ASN A 365 25.83 3.66 1.94
CA ASN A 365 25.23 4.52 0.92
C ASN A 365 23.83 4.02 0.51
N PRO A 366 22.74 4.68 0.97
CA PRO A 366 21.38 4.29 0.61
C PRO A 366 21.06 4.48 -0.88
N ASP A 367 21.78 5.36 -1.58
CA ASP A 367 21.58 5.62 -3.02
C ASP A 367 22.20 4.54 -3.91
N SER A 368 22.92 3.58 -3.32
CA SER A 368 23.57 2.48 -4.04
C SER A 368 23.43 1.15 -3.29
N PRO A 369 22.20 0.63 -3.14
CA PRO A 369 21.92 -0.46 -2.21
C PRO A 369 22.17 -1.87 -2.78
N GLY A 370 22.60 -1.98 -4.05
CA GLY A 370 22.96 -3.25 -4.69
C GLY A 370 21.78 -4.12 -5.13
N LEU A 371 22.10 -5.21 -5.83
CA LEU A 371 21.11 -6.14 -6.38
C LEU A 371 20.37 -6.92 -5.28
N ILE A 372 21.03 -7.27 -4.17
CA ILE A 372 20.40 -7.98 -3.06
C ILE A 372 19.23 -7.15 -2.49
N TYR A 373 19.47 -5.87 -2.24
CA TYR A 373 18.43 -4.97 -1.74
C TYR A 373 17.29 -4.79 -2.76
N ALA A 374 17.62 -4.63 -4.05
CA ALA A 374 16.60 -4.49 -5.10
C ALA A 374 15.69 -5.73 -5.18
N ALA A 375 16.25 -6.93 -5.11
CA ALA A 375 15.48 -8.18 -5.11
C ALA A 375 14.56 -8.31 -3.88
N ASN A 376 15.06 -7.94 -2.69
CA ASN A 376 14.27 -7.94 -1.45
C ASN A 376 13.12 -6.92 -1.50
N ASN A 377 13.36 -5.69 -1.96
CA ASN A 377 12.32 -4.67 -2.03
C ASN A 377 11.27 -4.97 -3.09
N LEU A 378 11.67 -5.58 -4.21
CA LEU A 378 10.72 -6.01 -5.22
C LEU A 378 9.77 -7.09 -4.66
N GLN A 379 10.29 -8.03 -3.88
CA GLN A 379 9.50 -9.04 -3.19
C GLN A 379 8.57 -8.44 -2.11
N ASP A 380 9.08 -7.50 -1.31
CA ASP A 380 8.27 -6.80 -0.30
C ASP A 380 7.14 -5.99 -0.98
N GLY A 381 7.45 -5.33 -2.09
CA GLY A 381 6.48 -4.61 -2.90
C GLY A 381 5.36 -5.51 -3.45
N THR A 382 5.70 -6.70 -3.97
CA THR A 382 4.68 -7.65 -4.45
C THR A 382 3.87 -8.26 -3.31
N THR A 383 4.47 -8.44 -2.13
CA THR A 383 3.77 -8.88 -0.91
C THR A 383 2.73 -7.84 -0.48
N LYS A 384 3.13 -6.56 -0.40
CA LYS A 384 2.23 -5.45 -0.07
C LYS A 384 1.12 -5.27 -1.09
N LEU A 385 1.45 -5.42 -2.38
CA LEU A 385 0.46 -5.36 -3.45
C LEU A 385 -0.56 -6.50 -3.34
N SER A 386 -0.10 -7.74 -3.08
CA SER A 386 -0.99 -8.89 -2.85
C SER A 386 -1.90 -8.66 -1.65
N ALA A 387 -1.36 -8.17 -0.52
CA ALA A 387 -2.14 -7.82 0.66
C ALA A 387 -3.14 -6.68 0.41
N GLY A 388 -2.81 -5.70 -0.44
CA GLY A 388 -3.74 -4.63 -0.82
C GLY A 388 -4.92 -5.13 -1.67
N ILE A 389 -4.74 -6.23 -2.41
CA ILE A 389 -5.79 -6.81 -3.26
C ILE A 389 -6.63 -7.83 -2.49
N ASN A 390 -5.96 -8.80 -1.87
CA ASN A 390 -6.56 -9.96 -1.23
C ASN A 390 -6.91 -9.75 0.24
N GLY A 391 -6.39 -8.68 0.85
CA GLY A 391 -6.42 -8.47 2.30
C GLY A 391 -5.11 -8.90 2.94
N GLY A 392 -4.69 -8.16 3.96
CA GLY A 392 -3.53 -8.51 4.78
C GLY A 392 -3.94 -9.28 6.05
N GLU A 393 -2.97 -9.57 6.90
CA GLU A 393 -3.24 -10.06 8.26
C GLU A 393 -3.88 -8.99 9.15
N ASP A 394 -3.71 -7.71 8.78
CA ASP A 394 -4.32 -6.58 9.48
C ASP A 394 -5.82 -6.46 9.13
N PRO A 395 -6.74 -6.58 10.11
CA PRO A 395 -8.17 -6.39 9.89
C PRO A 395 -8.53 -5.00 9.35
N ALA A 396 -7.67 -3.98 9.55
CA ALA A 396 -7.86 -2.65 8.97
C ALA A 396 -7.57 -2.60 7.46
N ASN A 397 -6.92 -3.64 6.90
CA ASN A 397 -6.72 -3.81 5.47
C ASN A 397 -7.47 -5.06 4.96
N PRO A 398 -8.80 -4.98 4.77
CA PRO A 398 -9.58 -6.09 4.24
C PRO A 398 -9.30 -6.35 2.74
N GLY A 399 -8.53 -5.49 2.09
CA GLY A 399 -8.18 -5.60 0.68
C GLY A 399 -9.29 -5.10 -0.26
N LEU A 400 -8.91 -4.92 -1.52
CA LEU A 400 -9.80 -4.41 -2.56
C LEU A 400 -10.98 -5.37 -2.86
N LEU A 401 -10.77 -6.68 -2.76
CA LEU A 401 -11.84 -7.67 -2.96
C LEU A 401 -12.96 -7.50 -1.93
N ALA A 402 -12.62 -7.51 -0.64
CA ALA A 402 -13.62 -7.30 0.41
C ALA A 402 -14.24 -5.91 0.35
N GLY A 403 -13.47 -4.87 0.00
CA GLY A 403 -14.02 -3.52 -0.18
C GLY A 403 -15.05 -3.42 -1.29
N THR A 404 -14.85 -4.12 -2.41
CA THR A 404 -15.80 -4.14 -3.54
C THR A 404 -17.02 -5.02 -3.26
N GLU A 405 -16.87 -6.09 -2.49
CA GLU A 405 -17.98 -6.89 -1.96
C GLU A 405 -18.84 -6.09 -0.98
N ALA A 406 -18.22 -5.40 -0.02
CA ALA A 406 -18.92 -4.52 0.92
C ALA A 406 -19.68 -3.38 0.22
N LEU A 407 -19.10 -2.81 -0.86
CA LEU A 407 -19.79 -1.82 -1.68
C LEU A 407 -21.03 -2.43 -2.36
N SER A 408 -20.92 -3.63 -2.93
CA SER A 408 -22.05 -4.35 -3.53
C SER A 408 -23.15 -4.59 -2.49
N ASP A 409 -22.82 -5.10 -1.31
CA ASP A 409 -23.78 -5.33 -0.23
C ASP A 409 -24.48 -4.04 0.22
N GLY A 410 -23.72 -2.95 0.34
CA GLY A 410 -24.24 -1.62 0.63
C GLY A 410 -25.25 -1.14 -0.42
N THR A 411 -24.99 -1.37 -1.71
CA THR A 411 -25.94 -1.02 -2.78
C THR A 411 -27.20 -1.88 -2.77
N VAL A 412 -27.09 -3.17 -2.40
CA VAL A 412 -28.26 -4.05 -2.22
C VAL A 412 -29.11 -3.59 -1.03
N ALA A 413 -28.48 -3.16 0.06
CA ALA A 413 -29.19 -2.59 1.20
C ALA A 413 -29.87 -1.26 0.85
N LEU A 414 -29.19 -0.38 0.11
CA LEU A 414 -29.76 0.88 -0.38
C LEU A 414 -30.97 0.63 -1.28
N SER A 415 -30.86 -0.28 -2.25
CA SER A 415 -31.95 -0.67 -3.16
C SER A 415 -33.18 -1.19 -2.41
N ARG A 416 -32.97 -2.03 -1.37
CA ARG A 416 -34.07 -2.47 -0.49
C ARG A 416 -34.72 -1.31 0.25
N GLY A 417 -33.93 -0.41 0.82
CA GLY A 417 -34.44 0.75 1.56
C GLY A 417 -35.23 1.72 0.67
N THR A 418 -34.76 1.99 -0.55
CA THR A 418 -35.48 2.84 -1.50
C THR A 418 -36.75 2.18 -2.01
N GLY A 419 -36.77 0.85 -2.20
CA GLY A 419 -37.99 0.10 -2.50
C GLY A 419 -39.05 0.22 -1.40
N GLN A 420 -38.64 0.17 -0.12
CA GLN A 420 -39.54 0.38 1.02
C GLN A 420 -40.08 1.82 1.05
N LEU A 421 -39.21 2.81 0.85
CA LEU A 421 -39.61 4.23 0.80
C LEU A 421 -40.59 4.48 -0.34
N GLN A 422 -40.32 3.94 -1.54
CA GLN A 422 -41.20 4.05 -2.69
C GLN A 422 -42.59 3.47 -2.41
N ALA A 423 -42.66 2.29 -1.77
CA ALA A 423 -43.92 1.66 -1.39
C ALA A 423 -44.69 2.50 -0.35
N GLY A 424 -44.01 2.99 0.69
CA GLY A 424 -44.63 3.84 1.71
C GLY A 424 -45.13 5.17 1.15
N SER A 425 -44.37 5.81 0.26
CA SER A 425 -44.79 7.04 -0.42
C SER A 425 -45.98 6.82 -1.36
N ALA A 426 -46.05 5.67 -2.04
CA ALA A 426 -47.23 5.32 -2.83
C ALA A 426 -48.48 5.17 -1.94
N GLN A 427 -48.36 4.46 -0.81
CA GLN A 427 -49.46 4.33 0.15
C GLN A 427 -49.91 5.66 0.73
N LEU A 428 -48.96 6.56 1.06
CA LEU A 428 -49.27 7.89 1.56
C LEU A 428 -49.99 8.73 0.49
N ALA A 429 -49.53 8.70 -0.75
CA ALA A 429 -50.17 9.40 -1.87
C ALA A 429 -51.60 8.91 -2.13
N ASP A 430 -51.82 7.59 -2.06
CA ASP A 430 -53.15 7.00 -2.21
C ASP A 430 -54.07 7.41 -1.04
N GLY A 431 -53.59 7.33 0.19
CA GLY A 431 -54.34 7.71 1.39
C GLY A 431 -54.71 9.20 1.44
N THR A 432 -53.77 10.09 1.08
CA THR A 432 -54.07 11.53 1.00
C THR A 432 -54.93 11.88 -0.21
N GLY A 433 -54.85 11.10 -1.29
CA GLY A 433 -55.82 11.16 -2.39
C GLY A 433 -57.24 10.87 -1.91
N GLN A 434 -57.43 9.78 -1.17
CA GLN A 434 -58.73 9.43 -0.59
C GLN A 434 -59.23 10.50 0.40
N LEU A 435 -58.34 11.07 1.21
CA LEU A 435 -58.68 12.18 2.11
C LEU A 435 -59.12 13.43 1.33
N ALA A 436 -58.40 13.79 0.26
CA ALA A 436 -58.76 14.92 -0.59
C ALA A 436 -60.15 14.74 -1.21
N ASP A 437 -60.44 13.54 -1.72
CA ASP A 437 -61.76 13.17 -2.28
C ASP A 437 -62.86 13.22 -1.22
N GLY A 438 -62.59 12.70 -0.01
CA GLY A 438 -63.52 12.74 1.12
C GLY A 438 -63.84 14.16 1.56
N ASN A 439 -62.81 15.01 1.66
CA ASN A 439 -62.97 16.42 1.99
C ASN A 439 -63.70 17.20 0.89
N GLY A 440 -63.49 16.86 -0.39
CA GLY A 440 -64.28 17.43 -1.48
C GLY A 440 -65.78 17.11 -1.34
N LYS A 441 -66.12 15.86 -0.98
CA LYS A 441 -67.51 15.48 -0.68
C LYS A 441 -68.08 16.22 0.54
N LEU A 442 -67.27 16.43 1.57
CA LEU A 442 -67.68 17.17 2.77
C LEU A 442 -67.92 18.66 2.45
N ASP A 443 -67.06 19.26 1.63
CA ASP A 443 -67.22 20.63 1.13
C ASP A 443 -68.54 20.76 0.34
N ASP A 444 -68.74 19.93 -0.67
CA ASP A 444 -69.97 19.89 -1.48
C ASP A 444 -71.24 19.72 -0.62
N GLY A 445 -71.19 18.82 0.36
CA GLY A 445 -72.29 18.56 1.28
C GLY A 445 -72.58 19.76 2.20
N SER A 446 -71.52 20.40 2.69
CA SER A 446 -71.63 21.57 3.58
C SER A 446 -72.14 22.81 2.83
N VAL A 447 -71.74 23.01 1.57
CA VAL A 447 -72.30 24.04 0.69
C VAL A 447 -73.81 23.80 0.48
N LYS A 448 -74.21 22.56 0.17
CA LYS A 448 -75.64 22.22 0.02
C LYS A 448 -76.43 22.45 1.31
N LEU A 449 -75.85 22.13 2.47
CA LEU A 449 -76.46 22.38 3.77
C LEU A 449 -76.60 23.88 4.05
N ALA A 450 -75.56 24.67 3.76
CA ALA A 450 -75.58 26.12 3.90
C ALA A 450 -76.68 26.75 3.01
N ASP A 451 -76.79 26.30 1.76
CA ASP A 451 -77.84 26.76 0.85
C ASP A 451 -79.24 26.40 1.35
N GLY A 452 -79.43 25.17 1.85
CA GLY A 452 -80.68 24.72 2.44
C GLY A 452 -81.06 25.52 3.69
N ALA A 453 -80.10 25.75 4.58
CA ALA A 453 -80.27 26.57 5.78
C ALA A 453 -80.57 28.03 5.43
N GLY A 454 -79.94 28.57 4.39
CA GLY A 454 -80.27 29.90 3.85
C GLY A 454 -81.72 29.99 3.37
N LYS A 455 -82.18 29.00 2.58
CA LYS A 455 -83.58 28.93 2.14
C LYS A 455 -84.55 28.83 3.32
N LEU A 456 -84.18 28.07 4.36
CA LEU A 456 -84.99 27.96 5.59
C LEU A 456 -85.05 29.29 6.34
N ALA A 457 -83.93 29.99 6.48
CA ALA A 457 -83.86 31.32 7.08
C ALA A 457 -84.75 32.32 6.32
N ASP A 458 -84.65 32.35 4.99
CA ASP A 458 -85.47 33.21 4.13
C ASP A 458 -86.96 32.87 4.25
N GLY A 459 -87.31 31.59 4.29
CA GLY A 459 -88.67 31.11 4.49
C GLY A 459 -89.25 31.56 5.83
N ASN A 460 -88.49 31.39 6.91
CA ASN A 460 -88.90 31.81 8.24
C ASN A 460 -88.97 33.34 8.38
N ALA A 461 -88.09 34.09 7.71
CA ALA A 461 -88.19 35.54 7.64
C ALA A 461 -89.48 35.99 6.94
N LYS A 462 -89.90 35.29 5.86
CA LYS A 462 -91.19 35.53 5.21
C LYS A 462 -92.37 35.21 6.12
N ILE A 463 -92.30 34.10 6.88
CA ILE A 463 -93.33 33.77 7.88
C ILE A 463 -93.41 34.89 8.92
N ALA A 464 -92.28 35.29 9.50
CA ALA A 464 -92.20 36.37 10.48
C ALA A 464 -92.82 37.67 9.93
N ALA A 465 -92.44 38.07 8.72
CA ALA A 465 -92.99 39.25 8.04
C ALA A 465 -94.50 39.15 7.80
N GLY A 466 -94.99 37.99 7.32
CA GLY A 466 -96.42 37.75 7.12
C GLY A 466 -97.22 37.74 8.43
N THR A 467 -96.64 37.18 9.50
CA THR A 467 -97.24 37.21 10.84
C THR A 467 -97.20 38.59 11.48
N GLN A 468 -96.18 39.39 11.19
CA GLN A 468 -96.11 40.80 11.56
C GLN A 468 -97.20 41.61 10.85
N GLU A 469 -97.41 41.35 9.55
CA GLU A 469 -98.50 41.93 8.79
C GLU A 469 -99.87 41.51 9.38
N LEU A 470 -100.06 40.24 9.69
CA LEU A 470 -101.27 39.76 10.36
C LEU A 470 -101.46 40.43 11.73
N HIS A 471 -100.42 40.46 12.57
CA HIS A 471 -100.43 41.06 13.90
C HIS A 471 -100.82 42.55 13.82
N SER A 472 -100.18 43.31 12.92
CA SER A 472 -100.50 44.73 12.70
C SER A 472 -101.92 44.95 12.19
N LYS A 473 -102.41 44.13 11.25
CA LYS A 473 -103.79 44.22 10.74
C LYS A 473 -104.82 43.86 11.81
N VAL A 474 -104.57 42.82 12.60
CA VAL A 474 -105.44 42.42 13.73
C VAL A 474 -105.43 43.49 14.82
N ALA A 475 -104.28 44.07 15.13
CA ALA A 475 -104.15 45.20 16.05
C ALA A 475 -104.93 46.42 15.53
N ALA A 476 -104.86 46.72 14.23
CA ALA A 476 -105.58 47.85 13.63
C ALA A 476 -107.11 47.72 13.75
N VAL A 477 -107.68 46.51 13.71
CA VAL A 477 -109.12 46.26 13.88
C VAL A 477 -109.53 45.94 15.33
N SER A 478 -108.58 45.86 16.26
CA SER A 478 -108.82 45.46 17.64
C SER A 478 -109.51 46.55 18.47
N PRO A 479 -110.49 46.21 19.34
CA PRO A 479 -110.86 46.90 20.57
C PRO A 479 -110.27 48.27 20.88
N SER A 480 -109.02 48.13 21.28
CA SER A 480 -108.12 49.09 21.84
C SER A 480 -107.69 50.17 20.85
N SER A 481 -107.44 49.84 19.57
CA SER A 481 -106.84 50.78 18.61
C SER A 481 -107.78 51.93 18.20
N TRP A 482 -109.09 51.68 18.16
CA TRP A 482 -110.12 52.68 17.86
C TRP A 482 -110.61 53.39 19.12
N LEU A 483 -110.35 52.83 20.30
CA LEU A 483 -110.64 53.46 21.59
C LEU A 483 -109.51 54.38 22.07
N ASP A 484 -108.28 54.22 21.56
CA ASP A 484 -107.15 55.12 21.81
C ASP A 484 -107.33 56.52 21.18
N ASN A 485 -108.20 56.64 20.16
CA ASN A 485 -108.61 57.93 19.61
C ASN A 485 -109.86 58.44 20.35
N PRO A 486 -109.78 59.51 21.17
CA PRO A 486 -110.89 59.99 21.98
C PRO A 486 -112.11 60.42 21.15
N ALA A 487 -111.91 60.83 19.89
CA ALA A 487 -113.00 61.18 18.98
C ALA A 487 -113.78 59.95 18.50
N VAL A 488 -113.08 58.85 18.20
CA VAL A 488 -113.71 57.60 17.75
C VAL A 488 -114.37 56.89 18.93
N ALA A 489 -113.76 56.90 20.12
CA ALA A 489 -114.37 56.41 21.35
C ALA A 489 -115.70 57.11 21.66
N LEU A 490 -115.75 58.44 21.50
CA LEU A 490 -116.98 59.23 21.67
C LEU A 490 -118.04 58.94 20.60
N VAL A 491 -117.64 58.79 19.32
CA VAL A 491 -118.55 58.43 18.21
C VAL A 491 -119.13 57.03 18.38
N VAL A 492 -118.35 56.09 18.92
CA VAL A 492 -118.80 54.73 19.20
C VAL A 492 -119.77 54.71 20.35
N VAL A 493 -119.47 55.41 21.45
CA VAL A 493 -120.44 55.58 22.54
C VAL A 493 -121.71 56.26 22.03
N ALA A 494 -121.58 57.28 21.16
CA ALA A 494 -122.71 57.94 20.53
C ALA A 494 -123.51 57.03 19.58
N LEU A 495 -122.85 56.16 18.80
CA LEU A 495 -123.49 55.17 17.91
C LEU A 495 -124.13 54.03 18.68
N LEU A 496 -123.55 53.59 19.79
CA LEU A 496 -124.14 52.61 20.71
C LEU A 496 -125.42 53.17 21.34
N VAL A 497 -125.36 54.44 21.77
CA VAL A 497 -126.53 55.18 22.26
C VAL A 497 -127.55 55.40 21.14
N ALA A 498 -127.11 55.77 19.93
CA ALA A 498 -128.00 56.01 18.79
C ALA A 498 -128.63 54.72 18.22
N ALA A 499 -127.92 53.59 18.21
CA ALA A 499 -128.46 52.28 17.82
C ALA A 499 -129.48 51.77 18.86
N ALA A 500 -129.22 52.01 20.15
CA ALA A 500 -130.21 51.78 21.19
C ALA A 500 -131.46 52.65 20.99
N VAL A 501 -131.29 53.92 20.57
CA VAL A 501 -132.40 54.85 20.25
C VAL A 501 -133.10 54.51 18.93
N GLY A 502 -132.38 54.04 17.90
CA GLY A 502 -132.91 53.66 16.59
C GLY A 502 -133.70 52.35 16.64
N ALA A 503 -133.19 51.33 17.34
CA ALA A 503 -133.95 50.11 17.64
C ALA A 503 -135.22 50.44 18.44
N TYR A 504 -135.14 51.37 19.40
CA TYR A 504 -136.29 51.90 20.13
C TYR A 504 -137.34 52.55 19.20
N LEU A 505 -136.93 53.31 18.18
CA LEU A 505 -137.85 53.96 17.23
C LEU A 505 -138.46 53.00 16.19
N VAL A 506 -137.72 52.00 15.70
CA VAL A 506 -138.24 50.99 14.76
C VAL A 506 -139.24 50.05 15.44
N LEU A 507 -138.98 49.65 16.69
CA LEU A 507 -139.93 48.88 17.49
C LEU A 507 -141.19 49.70 17.82
N ARG A 508 -141.07 51.01 18.03
CA ARG A 508 -142.20 51.94 18.21
C ARG A 508 -143.08 52.07 16.96
N ARG A 509 -142.50 51.97 15.75
CA ARG A 509 -143.27 52.03 14.49
C ARG A 509 -144.03 50.73 14.17
N ARG A 510 -143.54 49.57 14.61
CA ARG A 510 -144.25 48.28 14.43
C ARG A 510 -145.45 48.09 15.35
N SER A 511 -145.53 48.81 16.48
CA SER A 511 -146.66 48.75 17.42
C SER A 511 -147.88 49.61 17.02
N LEU A 512 -147.92 50.23 15.83
CA LEU A 512 -148.95 51.19 15.44
C LEU A 512 -149.60 50.93 14.05
N ARG A 513 -149.74 49.66 13.62
CA ARG A 513 -150.63 49.30 12.50
C ARG A 513 -151.71 48.30 12.95
N PRO A 514 -152.99 48.70 13.03
CA PRO A 514 -154.14 47.79 13.07
C PRO A 514 -154.64 47.46 11.65
N GLU A 515 -154.89 46.17 11.39
CA GLU A 515 -155.78 45.67 10.33
C GLU A 515 -157.22 46.15 10.59
N ALA A 516 -157.92 46.59 9.54
CA ALA A 516 -159.34 46.90 9.57
C ALA A 516 -160.15 45.70 9.05
N ALA A 517 -161.20 45.33 9.77
CA ALA A 517 -162.36 44.64 9.22
C ALA A 517 -163.57 45.59 9.35
N ALA A 518 -163.71 46.47 8.36
CA ALA A 518 -164.93 47.10 7.81
C ALA A 518 -164.51 48.26 6.91
#